data_AF-A0A1H7JRL6-F1
#
_entry.id   AF-A0A1H7JRL6-F1
#
_cell.length_a   1.000
_cell.length_b   1.000
_cell.length_c   1.000
_cell.angle_alpha   90.00
_cell.angle_beta   90.00
_cell.angle_gamma   90.00
#
_symmetry.space_group_name_H-M   'P 1'
#
loop_
_entity.id
_entity.type
_entity.pdbx_description
1 polymer ?
#
loop_
_entity_poly.entity_id
_entity_poly.type
_entity_poly.pdbx_seq_one_letter_code
_entity_poly.pdbx_strand_id
1 'polypeptide(L)'
;MANEPYTRTNQKMYFAGLVLEQWRQSEAKPAPNQPALEQSLREAALFHLHGAALALGQEIASYYRLPIATADRVSSLVSKHNLEQHPGAELAELVEILYAEDSWLKALVTHYEALQRPVQPSALNKIDPAVQLIGRSSEQEDAAPLARETLSEWREQLKQLIMRLREGLNEW
;
A
#
# COMPACT_ATOMS: atom_id res chain seq x y z
N MET A 1 -11.01 -23.59 3.84
CA MET A 1 -10.61 -22.84 2.64
C MET A 1 -10.55 -21.31 2.86
N ALA A 2 -11.12 -20.72 3.92
CA ALA A 2 -11.11 -19.26 4.13
C ALA A 2 -9.87 -18.68 4.84
N ASN A 3 -8.87 -19.50 5.19
CA ASN A 3 -7.74 -19.10 6.06
C ASN A 3 -6.36 -19.31 5.43
N GLU A 4 -6.27 -19.59 4.13
CA GLU A 4 -4.96 -19.74 3.49
C GLU A 4 -4.36 -18.36 3.18
N PRO A 5 -3.08 -18.10 3.53
CA PRO A 5 -2.44 -16.79 3.35
C PRO A 5 -2.60 -16.19 1.94
N TYR A 6 -2.54 -17.03 0.90
CA TYR A 6 -2.72 -16.61 -0.48
C TYR A 6 -4.10 -16.01 -0.78
N THR A 7 -5.14 -16.42 -0.03
CA THR A 7 -6.51 -15.90 -0.17
C THR A 7 -6.55 -14.42 0.23
N ARG A 8 -5.76 -14.02 1.24
CA ARG A 8 -5.70 -12.64 1.71
C ARG A 8 -4.96 -11.73 0.73
N THR A 9 -3.86 -12.18 0.15
CA THR A 9 -3.15 -11.48 -0.93
C THR A 9 -4.09 -11.21 -2.10
N ASN A 10 -4.81 -12.23 -2.57
CA ASN A 10 -5.75 -12.12 -3.68
C ASN A 10 -6.92 -11.17 -3.37
N GLN A 11 -7.48 -11.27 -2.16
CA GLN A 11 -8.58 -10.40 -1.73
C GLN A 11 -8.16 -8.92 -1.72
N LYS A 12 -6.95 -8.62 -1.20
CA LYS A 12 -6.43 -7.24 -1.18
C LYS A 12 -6.18 -6.70 -2.59
N MET A 13 -5.63 -7.52 -3.49
CA MET A 13 -5.44 -7.17 -4.90
C MET A 13 -6.77 -6.91 -5.63
N TYR A 14 -7.80 -7.69 -5.31
CA TYR A 14 -9.14 -7.50 -5.85
C TYR A 14 -9.75 -6.18 -5.36
N PHE A 15 -9.71 -5.90 -4.06
CA PHE A 15 -10.24 -4.65 -3.49
C PHE A 15 -9.49 -3.40 -4.00
N ALA A 16 -8.16 -3.46 -4.14
CA ALA A 16 -7.41 -2.38 -4.77
C ALA A 16 -7.91 -2.09 -6.20
N GLY A 17 -8.23 -3.14 -6.97
CA GLY A 17 -8.81 -3.00 -8.31
C GLY A 17 -10.19 -2.34 -8.29
N LEU A 18 -11.08 -2.73 -7.36
CA LEU A 18 -12.40 -2.12 -7.22
C LEU A 18 -12.31 -0.62 -6.92
N VAL A 19 -11.43 -0.23 -5.99
CA VAL A 19 -11.28 1.19 -5.60
C VAL A 19 -10.72 2.02 -6.75
N LEU A 20 -9.70 1.53 -7.46
CA LEU A 20 -9.13 2.23 -8.62
C LEU A 20 -10.14 2.40 -9.76
N GLU A 21 -11.01 1.40 -9.97
CA GLU A 21 -12.09 1.50 -10.94
C GLU A 21 -13.16 2.51 -10.51
N GLN A 22 -13.54 2.55 -9.23
CA GLN A 22 -14.44 3.58 -8.71
C GLN A 22 -13.86 4.99 -8.86
N TRP A 23 -12.56 5.16 -8.65
CA TRP A 23 -11.88 6.43 -8.88
C TRP A 23 -11.91 6.84 -10.36
N ARG A 24 -11.60 5.90 -11.27
CA ARG A 24 -11.72 6.17 -12.71
C ARG A 24 -13.14 6.60 -13.11
N GLN A 25 -14.17 6.02 -12.48
CA GLN A 25 -15.56 6.38 -12.73
C GLN A 25 -15.93 7.76 -12.15
N SER A 26 -15.40 8.13 -10.99
CA SER A 26 -15.64 9.46 -10.39
C SER A 26 -15.00 10.57 -11.21
N GLU A 27 -13.87 10.33 -11.87
CA GLU A 27 -13.25 11.28 -12.81
C GLU A 27 -14.14 11.54 -14.04
N ALA A 28 -14.85 10.52 -14.52
CA ALA A 28 -15.74 10.64 -15.68
C ALA A 28 -17.07 11.36 -15.38
N LYS A 29 -17.49 11.42 -14.10
CA LYS A 29 -18.74 12.06 -13.66
C LYS A 29 -18.49 12.89 -12.40
N PRO A 30 -17.97 14.12 -12.54
CA PRO A 30 -17.63 14.96 -11.39
C PRO A 30 -18.84 15.28 -10.51
N ALA A 31 -18.71 15.06 -9.20
CA ALA A 31 -19.71 15.38 -8.20
C ALA A 31 -19.32 16.65 -7.40
N PRO A 32 -20.25 17.31 -6.68
CA PRO A 32 -19.93 18.50 -5.88
C PRO A 32 -18.81 18.30 -4.84
N ASN A 33 -18.65 17.07 -4.34
CA ASN A 33 -17.62 16.69 -3.35
C ASN A 33 -16.42 15.97 -3.98
N GLN A 34 -16.15 16.20 -5.27
CA GLN A 34 -15.11 15.50 -6.04
C GLN A 34 -13.74 15.43 -5.31
N PRO A 35 -13.19 16.51 -4.73
CA PRO A 35 -11.87 16.44 -4.11
C PRO A 35 -11.81 15.54 -2.86
N ALA A 36 -12.88 15.50 -2.07
CA ALA A 36 -12.97 14.64 -0.89
C ALA A 36 -13.15 13.17 -1.29
N LEU A 37 -13.91 12.91 -2.36
CA LEU A 37 -14.08 11.58 -2.93
C LEU A 37 -12.76 11.05 -3.53
N GLU A 38 -12.02 11.85 -4.28
CA GLU A 38 -10.71 11.47 -4.82
C GLU A 38 -9.71 11.16 -3.71
N GLN A 39 -9.68 11.98 -2.64
CA GLN A 39 -8.80 11.72 -1.51
C GLN A 39 -9.15 10.42 -0.79
N SER A 40 -10.44 10.14 -0.55
CA SER A 40 -10.84 8.89 0.13
C SER A 40 -10.54 7.66 -0.72
N LEU A 41 -10.74 7.72 -2.04
CA LEU A 41 -10.40 6.63 -2.96
C LEU A 41 -8.89 6.43 -3.06
N ARG A 42 -8.09 7.50 -3.03
CA ARG A 42 -6.63 7.43 -2.97
C ARG A 42 -6.14 6.70 -1.73
N GLU A 43 -6.64 7.08 -0.57
CA GLU A 43 -6.28 6.45 0.71
C GLU A 43 -6.72 4.97 0.75
N ALA A 44 -7.93 4.67 0.28
CA ALA A 44 -8.41 3.30 0.20
C ALA A 44 -7.57 2.43 -0.75
N ALA A 45 -7.16 2.96 -1.91
CA ALA A 45 -6.28 2.26 -2.84
C ALA A 45 -4.91 1.97 -2.21
N LEU A 46 -4.29 2.97 -1.57
CA LEU A 46 -3.04 2.80 -0.81
C LEU A 46 -3.18 1.73 0.29
N PHE A 47 -4.26 1.77 1.06
CA PHE A 47 -4.54 0.79 2.12
C PHE A 47 -4.64 -0.64 1.58
N HIS A 48 -5.33 -0.84 0.46
CA HIS A 48 -5.47 -2.16 -0.14
C HIS A 48 -4.16 -2.65 -0.78
N LEU A 49 -3.40 -1.79 -1.45
CA LEU A 49 -2.11 -2.15 -2.04
C LEU A 49 -1.06 -2.47 -0.98
N HIS A 50 -0.92 -1.63 0.05
CA HIS A 50 -0.05 -1.94 1.19
C HIS A 50 -0.48 -3.24 1.87
N GLY A 51 -1.79 -3.45 2.05
CA GLY A 51 -2.32 -4.69 2.60
C GLY A 51 -2.03 -5.93 1.75
N ALA A 52 -1.97 -5.81 0.42
CA ALA A 52 -1.58 -6.89 -0.47
C ALA A 52 -0.07 -7.20 -0.37
N ALA A 53 0.78 -6.18 -0.29
CA ALA A 53 2.22 -6.36 -0.08
C ALA A 53 2.53 -7.04 1.26
N LEU A 54 1.84 -6.62 2.34
CA LEU A 54 1.96 -7.28 3.65
C LEU A 54 1.50 -8.75 3.58
N ALA A 55 0.33 -9.00 2.98
CA ALA A 55 -0.20 -10.36 2.87
C ALA A 55 0.72 -11.27 2.04
N LEU A 56 1.35 -10.76 0.98
CA LEU A 56 2.36 -11.49 0.20
C LEU A 56 3.58 -11.87 1.05
N GLY A 57 4.11 -10.93 1.83
CA GLY A 57 5.21 -11.22 2.75
C GLY A 57 4.83 -12.28 3.80
N GLN A 58 3.61 -12.19 4.35
CA GLN A 58 3.08 -13.18 5.30
C GLN A 58 2.87 -14.54 4.63
N GLU A 59 2.44 -14.57 3.38
CA GLU A 59 2.27 -15.77 2.56
C GLU A 59 3.60 -16.50 2.37
N ILE A 60 4.64 -15.79 1.93
CA ILE A 60 6.01 -16.33 1.76
C ILE A 60 6.56 -16.83 3.10
N ALA A 61 6.46 -16.01 4.15
CA ALA A 61 6.91 -16.40 5.47
C ALA A 61 6.15 -17.63 6.01
N SER A 62 4.84 -17.73 5.75
CA SER A 62 4.02 -18.88 6.14
C SER A 62 4.41 -20.14 5.38
N TYR A 63 4.71 -20.03 4.08
CA TYR A 63 5.17 -21.14 3.25
C TYR A 63 6.44 -21.77 3.84
N TYR A 64 7.41 -20.95 4.20
CA TYR A 64 8.66 -21.38 4.86
C TYR A 64 8.53 -21.59 6.38
N ARG A 65 7.33 -21.45 6.96
CA ARG A 65 7.04 -21.57 8.40
C ARG A 65 7.91 -20.66 9.29
N LEU A 66 8.24 -19.48 8.78
CA LEU A 66 9.05 -18.49 9.48
C LEU A 66 8.23 -17.81 10.60
N PRO A 67 8.86 -17.46 11.74
CA PRO A 67 8.17 -16.78 12.84
C PRO A 67 7.66 -15.39 12.45
N ILE A 68 8.26 -14.77 11.43
CA ILE A 68 7.87 -13.44 10.92
C ILE A 68 6.54 -13.43 10.15
N ALA A 69 5.89 -14.58 9.94
CA ALA A 69 4.62 -14.69 9.23
C ALA A 69 3.45 -13.95 9.91
N THR A 70 3.58 -13.60 11.19
CA THR A 70 2.58 -12.87 11.97
C THR A 70 2.84 -11.37 12.05
N ALA A 71 3.87 -10.86 11.37
CA ALA A 71 4.20 -9.43 11.38
C ALA A 71 3.03 -8.57 10.85
N ASP A 72 2.85 -7.40 11.43
CA ASP A 72 1.74 -6.47 11.17
C ASP A 72 2.10 -5.32 10.21
N ARG A 73 3.39 -5.20 9.86
CA ARG A 73 3.93 -4.15 8.98
C ARG A 73 4.85 -4.74 7.93
N VAL A 74 4.81 -4.18 6.73
CA VAL A 74 5.70 -4.57 5.63
C VAL A 74 7.15 -4.34 6.01
N SER A 75 7.46 -3.19 6.61
CA SER A 75 8.82 -2.82 7.06
C SER A 75 9.36 -3.73 8.17
N SER A 76 8.49 -4.32 9.00
CA SER A 76 8.89 -5.30 10.03
C SER A 76 9.16 -6.69 9.43
N LEU A 77 8.48 -7.06 8.34
CA LEU A 77 8.60 -8.36 7.69
C LEU A 77 9.74 -8.38 6.66
N VAL A 78 9.73 -7.39 5.77
CA VAL A 78 10.70 -7.22 4.68
C VAL A 78 11.82 -6.32 5.18
N SER A 79 12.86 -6.92 5.74
CA SER A 79 14.02 -6.20 6.28
C SER A 79 15.31 -6.96 6.00
N LYS A 80 16.43 -6.24 5.93
CA LYS A 80 17.77 -6.85 5.80
C LYS A 80 18.07 -7.80 6.96
N HIS A 81 17.65 -7.45 8.17
CA HIS A 81 17.80 -8.29 9.34
C HIS A 81 17.08 -9.64 9.20
N ASN A 82 15.81 -9.63 8.78
CA ASN A 82 15.07 -10.87 8.59
C ASN A 82 15.64 -11.72 7.45
N LEU A 83 16.16 -11.09 6.38
CA LEU A 83 16.84 -11.78 5.30
C LEU A 83 18.12 -12.48 5.77
N GLU A 84 18.90 -11.84 6.65
CA GLU A 84 20.09 -12.45 7.26
C GLU A 84 19.73 -13.66 8.14
N GLN A 85 18.63 -13.57 8.90
CA GLN A 85 18.16 -14.66 9.78
C GLN A 85 17.47 -15.80 9.02
N HIS A 86 16.79 -15.47 7.92
CA HIS A 86 16.01 -16.40 7.11
C HIS A 86 16.31 -16.20 5.62
N PRO A 87 17.48 -16.66 5.14
CA PRO A 87 17.84 -16.53 3.74
C PRO A 87 16.84 -17.26 2.83
N GLY A 88 16.31 -16.56 1.84
CA GLY A 88 15.38 -17.11 0.84
C GLY A 88 15.30 -16.17 -0.36
N ALA A 89 15.15 -16.73 -1.56
CA ALA A 89 15.20 -15.95 -2.80
C ALA A 89 14.06 -14.92 -2.87
N GLU A 90 12.87 -15.32 -2.44
CA GLU A 90 11.65 -14.51 -2.47
C GLU A 90 11.74 -13.35 -1.47
N LEU A 91 12.27 -13.60 -0.26
CA LEU A 91 12.50 -12.56 0.73
C LEU A 91 13.64 -11.62 0.29
N ALA A 92 14.68 -12.16 -0.34
CA ALA A 92 15.78 -11.36 -0.88
C ALA A 92 15.28 -10.38 -1.94
N GLU A 93 14.45 -10.86 -2.88
CA GLU A 93 13.86 -10.02 -3.92
C GLU A 93 12.96 -8.91 -3.33
N LEU A 94 12.12 -9.23 -2.34
CA LEU A 94 11.30 -8.23 -1.66
C LEU A 94 12.15 -7.15 -0.96
N VAL A 95 13.24 -7.55 -0.31
CA VAL A 95 14.18 -6.63 0.33
C VAL A 95 14.90 -5.79 -0.72
N GLU A 96 15.36 -6.38 -1.81
CA GLU A 96 16.01 -5.65 -2.89
C GLU A 96 15.09 -4.55 -3.45
N ILE A 97 13.85 -4.91 -3.77
CA ILE A 97 12.86 -3.95 -4.26
C ILE A 97 12.60 -2.89 -3.18
N LEU A 98 12.35 -3.24 -1.92
CA LEU A 98 12.01 -2.26 -0.88
C LEU A 98 13.14 -1.24 -0.60
N TYR A 99 14.40 -1.64 -0.73
CA TYR A 99 15.54 -0.78 -0.41
C TYR A 99 16.17 -0.07 -1.62
N ALA A 100 15.75 -0.39 -2.85
CA ALA A 100 16.17 0.36 -4.05
C ALA A 100 15.79 1.85 -3.96
N GLU A 101 16.61 2.73 -4.55
CA GLU A 101 16.43 4.19 -4.47
C GLU A 101 15.09 4.62 -5.06
N ASP A 102 14.81 4.20 -6.29
CA ASP A 102 13.59 4.49 -7.06
C ASP A 102 12.60 3.33 -7.01
N SER A 103 12.24 2.91 -5.80
CA SER A 103 11.35 1.78 -5.57
C SER A 103 9.89 2.18 -5.43
N TRP A 104 9.04 1.57 -6.25
CA TRP A 104 7.59 1.65 -6.11
C TRP A 104 7.09 1.09 -4.77
N LEU A 105 7.71 0.01 -4.28
CA LEU A 105 7.32 -0.63 -3.03
C LEU A 105 7.69 0.25 -1.83
N LYS A 106 8.89 0.87 -1.88
CA LYS A 106 9.32 1.86 -0.91
C LYS A 106 8.39 3.07 -0.88
N ALA A 107 8.02 3.58 -2.05
CA ALA A 107 7.07 4.68 -2.18
C ALA A 107 5.70 4.31 -1.59
N LEU A 108 5.17 3.13 -1.94
CA LEU A 108 3.92 2.61 -1.40
C LEU A 108 3.93 2.54 0.14
N VAL A 109 4.96 1.94 0.73
CA VAL A 109 5.10 1.83 2.20
C VAL A 109 5.20 3.23 2.83
N THR A 110 6.02 4.11 2.26
CA THR A 110 6.21 5.48 2.76
C THR A 110 4.91 6.28 2.74
N HIS A 111 4.17 6.24 1.63
CA HIS A 111 2.90 6.95 1.49
C HIS A 111 1.83 6.38 2.42
N TYR A 112 1.77 5.06 2.60
CA TYR A 112 0.84 4.45 3.53
C TYR A 112 1.15 4.82 5.00
N GLU A 113 2.42 4.77 5.40
CA GLU A 113 2.83 5.17 6.75
C GLU A 113 2.57 6.66 7.02
N ALA A 114 2.65 7.51 6.00
CA ALA A 114 2.31 8.93 6.11
C ALA A 114 0.83 9.17 6.47
N LEU A 115 -0.09 8.28 6.07
CA LEU A 115 -1.51 8.38 6.43
C LEU A 115 -1.78 8.18 7.92
N GLN A 116 -0.87 7.51 8.62
CA GLN A 116 -1.00 7.20 10.05
C GLN A 116 -0.29 8.22 10.94
N ARG A 117 0.47 9.15 10.35
CA ARG A 117 1.15 10.19 11.11
C ARG A 117 0.10 11.18 11.65
N PRO A 118 0.30 11.69 12.88
CA PRO A 118 -0.57 12.73 13.40
C PRO A 118 -0.57 13.92 12.44
N VAL A 119 -1.75 14.52 12.24
CA VAL A 119 -1.86 15.79 11.53
C VAL A 119 -0.99 16.79 12.27
N GLN A 120 0.05 17.28 11.60
CA GLN A 120 0.87 18.34 12.19
C GLN A 120 0.02 19.61 12.20
N PRO A 121 -0.04 20.33 13.34
CA PRO A 121 -0.76 21.59 13.37
C PRO A 121 -0.08 22.54 12.38
N SER A 122 -0.75 22.81 11.26
CA SER A 122 -0.35 23.92 10.40
C SER A 122 -0.49 25.20 11.20
N ALA A 123 0.48 26.10 11.05
CA ALA A 123 0.43 27.42 11.65
C ALA A 123 -0.59 28.29 10.90
N LEU A 124 -1.87 27.88 10.86
CA LEU A 124 -2.93 28.64 10.22
C LEU A 124 -3.78 29.36 11.27
N ASN A 125 -3.83 30.67 11.04
CA ASN A 125 -4.57 31.66 11.80
C ASN A 125 -6.01 31.23 12.09
N LYS A 126 -6.51 31.71 13.24
CA LYS A 126 -7.89 31.60 13.73
C LYS A 126 -8.92 31.75 12.59
N ILE A 127 -9.40 30.65 12.05
CA ILE A 127 -10.59 30.60 11.19
C ILE A 127 -11.68 29.84 11.96
N ASP A 128 -12.89 30.40 11.88
CA ASP A 128 -14.09 30.04 12.63
C ASP A 128 -14.37 28.51 12.60
N PRO A 129 -14.48 27.84 13.76
CA PRO A 129 -14.66 26.37 13.85
C PRO A 129 -15.92 25.83 13.18
N ALA A 130 -16.91 26.68 12.89
CA ALA A 130 -18.14 26.28 12.19
C ALA A 130 -17.93 25.95 10.70
N VAL A 131 -16.82 26.39 10.08
CA VAL A 131 -16.52 26.15 8.66
C VAL A 131 -15.66 24.88 8.47
N GLN A 132 -15.16 24.27 9.55
CA GLN A 132 -14.16 23.19 9.50
C GLN A 132 -14.73 21.77 9.50
N LEU A 133 -15.95 21.50 9.00
CA LEU A 133 -16.46 20.13 9.08
C LEU A 133 -15.93 19.17 8.00
N ILE A 134 -15.50 19.66 6.83
CA ILE A 134 -14.82 18.87 5.77
C ILE A 134 -13.84 19.76 5.00
N GLY A 135 -13.19 20.70 5.70
CA GLY A 135 -12.18 21.58 5.11
C GLY A 135 -10.83 20.91 5.26
N ARG A 136 -10.23 20.46 4.15
CA ARG A 136 -8.84 19.99 4.06
C ARG A 136 -7.97 20.88 4.95
N SER A 137 -7.26 20.29 5.90
CA SER A 137 -6.07 20.91 6.49
C SER A 137 -5.11 21.16 5.33
N SER A 138 -5.12 22.38 4.83
CA SER A 138 -4.16 22.87 3.86
C SER A 138 -2.77 22.81 4.50
N GLU A 139 -1.80 22.37 3.71
CA GLU A 139 -0.35 22.34 4.00
C GLU A 139 0.16 21.06 4.64
N GLN A 140 0.08 19.96 3.88
CA GLN A 140 1.17 18.98 3.87
C GLN A 140 1.99 19.27 2.61
N GLU A 141 3.23 19.73 2.82
CA GLU A 141 4.19 20.29 1.86
C GLU A 141 4.15 19.72 0.42
N ASP A 142 3.96 20.62 -0.55
CA ASP A 142 4.34 20.69 -1.99
C ASP A 142 4.48 19.45 -2.91
N ALA A 143 4.27 18.23 -2.44
CA ALA A 143 4.18 17.06 -3.32
C ALA A 143 2.76 16.95 -3.87
N ALA A 144 2.64 16.98 -5.21
CA ALA A 144 1.37 16.68 -5.85
C ALA A 144 0.80 15.35 -5.30
N PRO A 145 -0.50 15.31 -4.93
CA PRO A 145 -1.08 14.10 -4.38
C PRO A 145 -0.97 12.97 -5.42
N LEU A 146 -0.71 11.75 -4.96
CA LEU A 146 -0.50 10.60 -5.84
C LEU A 146 -1.63 10.49 -6.87
N ALA A 147 -1.26 10.35 -8.14
CA ALA A 147 -2.20 10.17 -9.23
C ALA A 147 -2.78 8.74 -9.20
N ARG A 148 -3.99 8.58 -9.73
CA ARG A 148 -4.66 7.27 -9.87
C ARG A 148 -3.84 6.34 -10.75
N GLU A 149 -3.20 6.89 -11.77
CA GLU A 149 -2.32 6.21 -12.72
C GLU A 149 -1.14 5.59 -12.00
N THR A 150 -0.48 6.32 -11.11
CA THR A 150 0.66 5.81 -10.31
C THR A 150 0.24 4.62 -9.44
N LEU A 151 -0.92 4.70 -8.77
CA LEU A 151 -1.42 3.55 -7.98
C LEU A 151 -1.83 2.37 -8.86
N SER A 152 -2.33 2.64 -10.07
CA SER A 152 -2.63 1.60 -11.07
C SER A 152 -1.36 0.89 -11.55
N GLU A 153 -0.28 1.64 -11.76
CA GLU A 153 1.04 1.11 -12.11
C GLU A 153 1.62 0.25 -10.98
N TRP A 154 1.59 0.74 -9.74
CA TRP A 154 2.04 -0.02 -8.58
C TRP A 154 1.23 -1.30 -8.38
N ARG A 155 -0.07 -1.26 -8.66
CA ARG A 155 -0.92 -2.46 -8.63
C ARG A 155 -0.46 -3.50 -9.66
N GLU A 156 -0.13 -3.08 -10.87
CA GLU A 156 0.35 -4.01 -11.90
C GLU A 156 1.73 -4.57 -11.53
N GLN A 157 2.65 -3.73 -11.05
CA GLN A 157 3.96 -4.17 -10.56
C GLN A 157 3.83 -5.19 -9.42
N LEU A 158 2.95 -4.94 -8.45
CA LEU A 158 2.67 -5.88 -7.37
C LEU A 158 2.04 -7.18 -7.88
N LYS A 159 1.14 -7.12 -8.86
CA LYS A 159 0.56 -8.32 -9.48
C LYS A 159 1.64 -9.19 -10.14
N GLN A 160 2.53 -8.58 -10.93
CA GLN A 160 3.63 -9.28 -11.59
C GLN A 160 4.60 -9.89 -10.57
N LEU A 161 4.91 -9.16 -9.50
CA LEU A 161 5.71 -9.67 -8.39
C LEU A 161 5.05 -10.87 -7.71
N ILE A 162 3.75 -10.80 -7.38
CA ILE A 162 3.00 -11.91 -6.77
C ILE A 162 3.07 -13.16 -7.65
N MET A 163 2.87 -13.02 -8.97
CA MET A 163 2.91 -14.13 -9.91
C MET A 163 4.30 -14.78 -9.93
N ARG A 164 5.35 -13.97 -10.12
CA ARG A 164 6.74 -14.44 -10.16
C ARG A 164 7.15 -15.15 -8.87
N LEU A 165 6.86 -14.57 -7.70
CA LEU A 165 7.22 -15.18 -6.42
C LEU A 165 6.47 -16.50 -6.19
N ARG A 166 5.19 -16.59 -6.57
CA ARG A 166 4.42 -17.84 -6.45
C ARG A 166 4.88 -18.93 -7.41
N GLU A 167 5.32 -18.56 -8.61
CA GLU A 167 5.97 -19.50 -9.51
C GLU A 167 7.21 -20.09 -8.83
N GLY A 168 8.06 -19.23 -8.27
CA GLY A 168 9.20 -19.66 -7.45
C GLY A 168 8.83 -20.65 -6.35
N LEU A 169 7.79 -20.36 -5.56
CA LEU A 169 7.32 -21.25 -4.47
C LEU A 169 6.80 -22.63 -4.94
N ASN A 170 6.40 -22.77 -6.21
CA ASN A 170 5.87 -24.03 -6.75
C ASN A 170 6.95 -24.86 -7.47
N GLU A 171 8.12 -24.29 -7.74
CA GLU A 171 9.21 -24.97 -8.46
C GLU A 171 10.09 -25.85 -7.55
N TRP A 172 9.87 -25.84 -6.23
CA TRP A 172 10.67 -26.57 -5.22
C TRP A 172 9.89 -27.67 -4.49
#